data_AF-A0A243RQQ5-F1
#
_entry.id   AF-A0A243RQQ5-F1
#
_cell.length_a   1.000
_cell.length_b   1.000
_cell.length_c   1.000
_cell.angle_alpha   90.00
_cell.angle_beta   90.00
_cell.angle_gamma   90.00
#
_symmetry.space_group_name_H-M   'P 1'
#
loop_
_entity.id
_entity.type
_entity.pdbx_description
1 polymer ?
#
loop_
_entity_poly.entity_id
_entity_poly.type
_entity_poly.pdbx_seq_one_letter_code
_entity_poly.pdbx_strand_id
1 'polypeptide(L)' 'GVGDAFRSGFLSALAWGLSLERCGQVGNLTATHVLERVGGQEYELGQKVFLERFAAAYGAEAAAEVAQHVKCHHA' A
#
# COMPACT_ATOMS: atom_id res chain seq x y z
N GLY A 1 8.67 -2.56 -11.75
CA GLY A 1 8.97 -3.30 -10.51
C GLY A 1 7.72 -3.67 -9.73
N VAL A 2 6.66 -4.17 -10.40
CA VAL A 2 5.37 -4.45 -9.75
C VAL A 2 5.50 -5.55 -8.67
N GLY A 3 6.27 -6.60 -8.96
CA GLY A 3 6.52 -7.70 -8.01
C GLY A 3 7.34 -7.27 -6.79
N ASP A 4 8.30 -6.36 -6.97
CA ASP A 4 9.11 -5.81 -5.87
C ASP A 4 8.27 -4.92 -4.98
N ALA A 5 7.40 -4.09 -5.57
CA ALA A 5 6.46 -3.24 -4.85
C ALA A 5 5.41 -4.04 -4.07
N PHE A 6 4.92 -5.15 -4.63
CA PHE A 6 4.06 -6.07 -3.88
C PHE A 6 4.79 -6.60 -2.65
N ARG A 7 6.01 -7.11 -2.84
CA ARG A 7 6.82 -7.71 -1.76
C ARG A 7 7.18 -6.66 -0.70
N SER A 8 7.55 -5.45 -1.09
CA SER A 8 7.87 -4.38 -0.15
C SER A 8 6.64 -3.96 0.67
N GLY A 9 5.48 -3.80 0.04
CA GLY A 9 4.23 -3.50 0.73
C GLY A 9 3.81 -4.63 1.69
N PHE A 10 3.87 -5.88 1.22
CA PHE A 10 3.56 -7.06 2.04
C PHE A 10 4.47 -7.17 3.26
N LEU A 11 5.79 -7.07 3.07
CA LEU A 11 6.76 -7.17 4.16
C LEU A 11 6.67 -5.99 5.15
N SER A 12 6.31 -4.80 4.67
CA SER A 12 6.07 -3.64 5.55
C SER A 12 4.87 -3.88 6.48
N ALA A 13 3.74 -4.33 5.91
CA ALA A 13 2.55 -4.67 6.68
C ALA A 13 2.79 -5.86 7.64
N LEU A 14 3.60 -6.83 7.23
CA LEU A 14 4.01 -7.93 8.10
C LEU A 14 4.83 -7.42 9.30
N ALA A 15 5.76 -6.49 9.06
CA ALA A 15 6.55 -5.86 10.11
C ALA A 15 5.70 -5.01 11.08
N TRP A 16 4.54 -4.51 10.62
CA TRP A 16 3.54 -3.84 11.46
C TRP A 16 2.67 -4.80 12.28
N GLY A 17 2.81 -6.12 12.09
CA GLY A 17 2.03 -7.13 12.80
C GLY A 17 0.62 -7.31 12.26
N LEU A 18 0.33 -6.87 11.04
CA LEU A 18 -1.00 -7.01 10.43
C LEU A 18 -1.25 -8.45 9.97
N SER A 19 -2.53 -8.79 9.74
CA SER A 19 -2.90 -10.10 9.20
C SER A 19 -2.33 -10.33 7.79
N LEU A 20 -2.19 -11.59 7.38
CA LEU A 20 -1.70 -11.92 6.03
C LEU A 20 -2.59 -11.34 4.92
N GLU A 21 -3.90 -11.21 5.19
CA GLU A 21 -4.84 -10.55 4.29
C GLU A 21 -4.49 -9.07 4.11
N ARG A 22 -4.30 -8.33 5.21
CA ARG A 22 -3.87 -6.92 5.18
C ARG A 22 -2.51 -6.76 4.51
N CYS A 23 -1.59 -7.69 4.74
CA CYS A 23 -0.30 -7.71 4.05
C CYS A 23 -0.48 -7.83 2.54
N GLY A 24 -1.35 -8.74 2.08
CA GLY A 24 -1.70 -8.88 0.67
C GLY A 24 -2.33 -7.62 0.09
N GLN A 25 -3.26 -7.00 0.81
CA GLN A 25 -3.94 -5.77 0.38
C GLN A 25 -2.97 -4.59 0.24
N VAL A 26 -2.07 -4.39 1.22
CA VAL A 26 -1.04 -3.33 1.16
C VAL A 26 -0.07 -3.59 0.02
N GLY A 27 0.37 -4.84 -0.16
CA GLY A 27 1.21 -5.24 -1.28
C GLY A 27 0.54 -4.96 -2.63
N ASN A 28 -0.73 -5.34 -2.79
CA ASN A 28 -1.48 -5.13 -4.02
C ASN A 28 -1.60 -3.65 -4.38
N LEU A 29 -2.01 -2.79 -3.43
CA LEU A 29 -2.14 -1.37 -3.72
C LEU A 29 -0.79 -0.72 -4.04
N THR A 30 0.27 -1.07 -3.30
CA THR A 30 1.65 -0.60 -3.59
C THR A 30 2.08 -0.99 -5.00
N ALA A 31 1.78 -2.22 -5.42
CA ALA A 31 2.06 -2.71 -6.77
C ALA A 31 1.27 -1.95 -7.86
N THR A 32 0.02 -1.56 -7.57
CA THR A 32 -0.79 -0.73 -8.48
C THR A 32 -0.15 0.64 -8.72
N HIS A 33 0.37 1.30 -7.68
CA HIS A 33 1.05 2.58 -7.84
C HIS A 33 2.27 2.50 -8.79
N VAL A 34 3.00 1.37 -8.78
CA VAL A 34 4.11 1.15 -9.71
C VAL A 34 3.61 0.89 -11.13
N LEU A 35 2.53 0.12 -11.28
CA LEU A 35 1.97 -0.19 -12.60
C LEU A 35 1.46 1.06 -13.33
N GLU A 36 1.04 2.09 -12.60
CA GLU A 36 0.48 3.33 -13.14
C GLU A 36 1.55 4.34 -13.60
N ARG A 37 2.84 4.03 -13.45
CA ARG A 37 3.95 4.90 -13.85
C ARG A 37 4.91 4.17 -14.79
N VAL A 38 5.50 4.92 -15.72
CA VAL A 38 6.55 4.38 -16.58
C VAL A 38 7.82 4.23 -15.76
N GLY A 39 8.28 2.98 -15.62
CA GLY A 39 9.47 2.62 -14.87
C GLY A 39 9.17 1.67 -13.70
N GLY A 40 10.09 1.57 -12.74
CA GLY A 40 9.98 0.66 -11.60
C GLY A 40 9.89 1.31 -10.23
N GLN A 41 10.30 2.56 -10.10
CA GLN A 41 10.47 3.29 -8.84
C GLN A 41 10.00 4.76 -8.90
N GLU A 42 9.49 5.20 -10.05
CA GLU A 42 9.07 6.57 -10.35
C GLU A 42 7.65 6.89 -9.84
N TYR A 43 7.14 6.05 -8.94
CA TYR A 43 5.81 6.18 -8.35
C TYR A 43 5.85 7.02 -7.08
N GLU A 44 4.78 7.75 -6.85
CA GLU A 44 4.60 8.54 -5.65
C GLU A 44 3.53 7.87 -4.78
N LEU A 45 3.82 7.79 -3.48
CA LEU A 45 2.86 7.41 -2.46
C LEU A 45 2.48 8.66 -1.68
N GLY A 46 1.24 9.11 -1.84
CA GLY A 46 0.61 10.13 -0.99
C GLY A 46 -0.26 9.44 0.04
N GLN A 47 -0.09 9.76 1.34
CA GLN A 47 -0.74 9.00 2.41
C GLN A 47 -2.27 9.08 2.32
N LYS A 48 -2.80 10.27 2.04
CA LYS A 48 -4.24 10.48 1.86
C LYS A 48 -4.78 9.67 0.68
N VAL A 49 -4.16 9.81 -0.48
CA VAL A 49 -4.57 9.11 -1.71
C VAL A 49 -4.48 7.59 -1.53
N PHE A 50 -3.41 7.10 -0.88
CA PHE A 50 -3.24 5.69 -0.59
C PHE A 50 -4.40 5.16 0.27
N LEU A 51 -4.72 5.82 1.38
CA LEU A 51 -5.79 5.40 2.28
C LEU A 51 -7.18 5.51 1.64
N GLU A 52 -7.45 6.54 0.83
CA GLU A 52 -8.70 6.68 0.09
C GLU A 52 -8.90 5.53 -0.91
N ARG A 53 -7.86 5.21 -1.70
CA ARG A 53 -7.89 4.08 -2.64
C ARG A 53 -8.00 2.74 -1.91
N PHE A 54 -7.30 2.59 -0.79
CA PHE A 54 -7.35 1.39 0.03
C PHE A 54 -8.75 1.15 0.59
N ALA A 55 -9.39 2.19 1.12
CA ALA A 55 -10.76 2.12 1.62
C ALA A 55 -11.77 1.79 0.50
N ALA A 56 -11.59 2.37 -0.69
CA ALA A 56 -12.43 2.08 -1.84
C ALA A 56 -12.32 0.62 -2.32
N ALA A 57 -11.13 0.01 -2.21
CA ALA A 57 -10.90 -1.36 -2.65
C ALA A 57 -11.26 -2.42 -1.59
N TYR A 58 -10.98 -2.14 -0.31
CA TYR A 58 -10.99 -3.14 0.76
C TYR A 58 -11.85 -2.76 1.98
N GLY A 59 -12.47 -1.60 1.98
CA GLY A 59 -13.37 -1.12 3.03
C GLY A 59 -12.71 -0.24 4.09
N ALA A 60 -13.55 0.51 4.81
CA ALA A 60 -13.12 1.51 5.78
C ALA A 60 -12.39 0.90 6.99
N GLU A 61 -12.80 -0.27 7.46
CA GLU A 61 -12.12 -0.97 8.57
C GLU A 61 -10.68 -1.34 8.20
N ALA A 62 -10.50 -1.93 7.01
CA ALA A 62 -9.18 -2.29 6.52
C ALA A 62 -8.27 -1.05 6.38
N ALA A 63 -8.82 0.06 5.89
CA ALA A 63 -8.09 1.32 5.81
C ALA A 63 -7.73 1.89 7.20
N ALA A 64 -8.64 1.79 8.18
CA ALA A 64 -8.41 2.28 9.53
C ALA A 64 -7.28 1.51 10.24
N GLU A 65 -7.17 0.20 10.03
CA GLU A 65 -6.05 -0.61 10.53
C GLU A 65 -4.72 -0.15 9.92
N VAL A 66 -4.67 0.02 8.58
CA VAL A 66 -3.45 0.42 7.88
C VAL A 66 -3.04 1.86 8.19
N ALA A 67 -4.00 2.77 8.41
CA ALA A 67 -3.78 4.18 8.71
C ALA A 67 -2.95 4.42 9.98
N GLN A 68 -2.93 3.47 10.92
CA GLN A 68 -2.15 3.56 12.15
C GLN A 68 -0.63 3.43 11.90
N HIS A 69 -0.25 2.84 10.76
CA HIS A 69 1.14 2.47 10.48
C HIS A 69 1.71 3.16 9.25
N VAL A 70 0.92 3.33 8.20
CA VAL A 70 1.40 3.85 6.92
C VAL A 70 1.82 5.31 7.05
N LYS A 71 3.04 5.59 6.61
CA LYS A 71 3.59 6.94 6.49
C LYS A 71 4.16 7.07 5.09
N CYS A 72 3.74 8.10 4.36
CA CYS A 72 4.21 8.35 3.02
C CYS A 72 4.93 9.70 2.94
N HIS A 73 5.88 9.80 2.01
CA HIS A 73 6.71 11.00 1.86
C HIS A 73 6.07 12.09 1.00
N HIS A 74 5.07 11.75 0.19
CA HIS A 74 4.33 12.71 -0.63
C HIS A 74 3.00 13.07 0.04
N ALA A 75 2.49 14.27 -0.28
CA ALA A 75 1.23 14.78 0.23
C ALA A 75 0.03 13.97 -0.30
#